data_AF-A0A419SEG6-F1
#
_entry.id   AF-A0A419SEG6-F1
#
_cell.length_a   1.000
_cell.length_b   1.000
_cell.length_c   1.000
_cell.angle_alpha   90.00
_cell.angle_beta   90.00
_cell.angle_gamma   90.00
#
_symmetry.space_group_name_H-M   'P 1'
#
loop_
_entity.id
_entity.type
_entity.pdbx_description
1 polymer ?
#
loop_
_entity_poly.entity_id
_entity_poly.type
_entity_poly.pdbx_seq_one_letter_code
_entity_poly.pdbx_strand_id
1 'polypeptide(L)'
;MNIVQLIISVPLFLFLAFGIGFVLNMLIKTTWLPLVMYALLIVYLFIRMGALKAVDYTILTSGLTGAALSGVVIKMLRQRGYRMF
;
A
#
# COMPACT_ATOMS: atom_id res chain seq x y z
N MET A 1 -18.92 6.53 -10.54
CA MET A 1 -18.33 7.09 -9.30
C MET A 1 -18.54 8.58 -9.31
N ASN A 2 -18.93 9.15 -8.17
CA ASN A 2 -18.99 10.60 -8.02
C ASN A 2 -17.54 11.13 -7.94
N ILE A 3 -17.27 12.27 -8.58
CA ILE A 3 -15.94 12.93 -8.57
C ILE A 3 -15.45 13.17 -7.14
N VAL A 4 -16.36 13.51 -6.22
CA VAL A 4 -16.02 13.71 -4.81
C VAL A 4 -15.45 12.44 -4.17
N GLN A 5 -16.02 11.27 -4.49
CA GLN A 5 -15.53 9.99 -3.97
C GLN A 5 -14.13 9.67 -4.49
N LEU A 6 -13.84 9.96 -5.76
CA LEU A 6 -12.51 9.77 -6.34
C LEU A 6 -11.47 10.59 -5.57
N ILE A 7 -11.76 11.87 -5.35
CA ILE A 7 -10.86 12.80 -4.65
C ILE A 7 -10.57 12.34 -3.22
N ILE A 8 -11.57 11.83 -2.50
CA ILE A 8 -11.39 11.34 -1.12
C ILE A 8 -10.66 9.98 -1.10
N SER A 9 -10.94 9.11 -2.07
CA SER A 9 -10.38 7.76 -2.10
C SER A 9 -8.86 7.74 -2.30
N VAL A 10 -8.31 8.68 -3.07
CA VAL A 10 -6.86 8.69 -3.38
C VAL A 10 -6.01 8.91 -2.12
N PRO A 11 -6.21 9.97 -1.30
CA PRO A 11 -5.50 10.13 -0.03
C PRO A 11 -5.80 8.99 0.92
N LEU A 12 -7.07 8.57 1.03
CA LEU A 12 -7.49 7.55 1.98
C LEU A 12 -6.78 6.21 1.74
N PHE A 13 -6.75 5.73 0.50
CA PHE A 13 -6.05 4.49 0.15
C PHE A 13 -4.54 4.61 0.32
N LEU A 14 -3.96 5.78 0.02
CA LEU A 14 -2.53 6.02 0.23
C LEU A 14 -2.16 5.91 1.71
N PHE A 15 -2.86 6.63 2.59
CA PHE A 15 -2.59 6.60 4.04
C PHE A 15 -2.91 5.24 4.66
N LEU A 16 -3.98 4.58 4.22
CA LEU A 16 -4.36 3.26 4.69
C LEU A 16 -3.32 2.20 4.31
N ALA A 17 -2.90 2.15 3.04
CA ALA A 17 -1.89 1.21 2.58
C ALA A 17 -0.54 1.47 3.25
N PHE A 18 -0.17 2.74 3.42
CA PHE A 18 1.02 3.14 4.16
C PHE A 18 0.99 2.66 5.62
N GLY A 19 -0.11 2.95 6.33
CA GLY A 19 -0.29 2.61 7.74
C GLY A 19 -0.34 1.11 8.00
N ILE A 20 -1.12 0.36 7.21
CA ILE A 20 -1.18 -1.11 7.32
C ILE A 20 0.17 -1.73 7.00
N GLY A 21 0.84 -1.24 5.94
CA GLY A 21 2.18 -1.72 5.62
C GLY A 21 3.16 -1.46 6.74
N PHE A 22 3.01 -0.33 7.45
CA PHE A 22 3.90 0.06 8.52
C PHE A 22 3.76 -0.88 9.72
N VAL A 23 2.51 -1.12 10.14
CA VAL A 23 2.16 -2.03 11.23
C VAL A 23 2.58 -3.47 10.91
N LEU A 24 2.27 -3.97 9.71
CA LEU A 24 2.63 -5.34 9.29
C LEU A 24 4.14 -5.57 9.38
N ASN A 25 4.93 -4.61 8.92
CA ASN A 25 6.38 -4.73 8.92
C ASN A 25 7.01 -4.62 10.31
N MET A 26 6.36 -3.88 11.21
CA MET A 26 6.74 -3.80 12.62
C MET A 26 6.49 -5.14 13.33
N LEU A 27 5.39 -5.82 13.02
CA LEU A 27 5.07 -7.15 13.58
C LEU A 27 5.96 -8.26 13.00
N ILE A 28 6.08 -8.34 11.67
CA ILE A 28 6.66 -9.50 10.98
C ILE A 28 8.19 -9.34 10.78
N LYS A 29 8.77 -8.19 11.13
CA LYS A 29 10.23 -7.90 11.04
C LYS A 29 10.85 -8.07 9.64
N THR A 30 10.06 -8.18 8.58
CA THR A 30 10.52 -8.27 7.18
C THR A 30 10.19 -7.01 6.38
N THR A 31 11.19 -6.31 5.82
CA THR A 31 11.06 -4.97 5.19
C THR A 31 10.19 -4.92 3.92
N TRP A 32 10.17 -6.00 3.15
CA TRP A 32 9.60 -6.01 1.80
C TRP A 32 8.25 -6.74 1.72
N LEU A 33 7.86 -7.42 2.81
CA LEU A 33 6.65 -8.24 2.83
C LEU A 33 5.37 -7.45 2.56
N PRO A 34 5.15 -6.25 3.15
CA PRO A 34 3.93 -5.50 2.86
C PRO A 34 3.79 -5.10 1.39
N LEU A 35 4.91 -4.76 0.74
CA LEU A 35 4.92 -4.40 -0.68
C LEU A 35 4.60 -5.61 -1.56
N VAL A 36 5.22 -6.76 -1.26
CA VAL A 36 4.96 -8.02 -1.99
C VAL A 36 3.51 -8.47 -1.81
N MET A 37 2.97 -8.40 -0.59
CA MET A 37 1.57 -8.72 -0.31
C MET A 37 0.62 -7.82 -1.08
N TYR A 38 0.91 -6.52 -1.13
CA TYR A 38 0.11 -5.57 -1.90
C TYR A 38 0.19 -5.85 -3.41
N ALA A 39 1.37 -6.15 -3.94
CA ALA A 39 1.55 -6.52 -5.35
C ALA A 39 0.81 -7.82 -5.72
N LEU A 40 0.86 -8.85 -4.87
CA LEU A 40 0.09 -10.09 -5.04
C LEU A 40 -1.42 -9.82 -5.08
N LEU A 41 -1.91 -8.90 -4.25
CA LEU A 41 -3.30 -8.49 -4.24
C LEU A 41 -3.70 -7.83 -5.58
N ILE A 42 -2.87 -6.94 -6.14
CA ILE A 42 -3.11 -6.33 -7.45
C ILE A 42 -3.21 -7.41 -8.54
N VAL A 43 -2.26 -8.36 -8.56
CA VAL A 43 -2.26 -9.44 -9.57
C VAL A 43 -3.50 -10.31 -9.44
N TYR A 44 -3.89 -10.67 -8.21
CA TYR A 44 -5.11 -11.43 -7.94
C TYR A 44 -6.37 -10.70 -8.43
N LEU A 45 -6.48 -9.40 -8.15
CA LEU A 45 -7.61 -8.58 -8.63
C LEU A 45 -7.64 -8.49 -10.15
N PHE A 46 -6.48 -8.35 -10.79
CA PHE A 46 -6.38 -8.24 -12.24
C PHE A 46 -6.88 -9.51 -12.94
N ILE A 47 -6.45 -10.68 -12.46
CA ILE A 47 -6.88 -12.00 -12.98
C ILE A 47 -8.38 -12.21 -12.73
N ARG A 48 -8.89 -11.80 -11.55
CA ARG A 48 -10.28 -12.07 -11.17
C ARG A 48 -11.27 -11.12 -11.83
N MET A 49 -10.92 -9.85 -12.01
CA MET A 49 -11.88 -8.82 -12.39
C MET A 49 -11.85 -8.44 -13.87
N GLY A 50 -10.77 -8.71 -14.63
CA GLY A 50 -10.69 -8.64 -16.10
C GLY A 50 -10.93 -7.29 -16.80
N ALA A 51 -11.85 -6.46 -16.28
CA ALA A 51 -12.27 -5.16 -16.79
C ALA A 51 -12.33 -4.14 -15.63
N LEU A 52 -11.15 -3.71 -15.18
CA LEU A 52 -11.02 -2.62 -14.21
C LEU A 52 -11.33 -1.29 -14.89
N LYS A 53 -12.12 -0.43 -14.24
CA LYS A 53 -12.38 0.92 -14.73
C LYS A 53 -11.11 1.76 -14.54
N ALA A 54 -10.95 2.82 -15.33
CA ALA A 54 -9.83 3.75 -15.19
C ALA A 54 -9.64 4.28 -13.75
N VAL A 55 -10.75 4.37 -13.00
CA VAL A 55 -10.74 4.78 -11.59
C VAL A 55 -10.15 3.73 -10.65
N ASP A 56 -10.35 2.45 -10.93
CA ASP A 56 -9.83 1.38 -10.08
C ASP A 56 -8.29 1.36 -10.17
N TYR A 57 -7.73 1.65 -11.35
CA TYR A 57 -6.29 1.78 -11.54
C TYR A 57 -5.68 2.95 -10.75
N THR A 58 -6.36 4.11 -10.65
CA THR A 58 -5.86 5.24 -9.85
C THR A 58 -5.85 4.93 -8.36
N ILE A 59 -6.81 4.16 -7.86
CA ILE A 59 -6.84 3.72 -6.45
C ILE A 59 -5.76 2.66 -6.17
N LEU A 60 -5.56 1.72 -7.09
CA LEU A 60 -4.53 0.67 -6.93
C LEU A 60 -3.11 1.24 -6.97
N THR A 61 -2.86 2.22 -7.85
CA THR A 61 -1.55 2.89 -7.93
C THR A 61 -1.26 3.77 -6.72
N SER A 62 -2.26 4.46 -6.16
CA SER A 62 -2.08 5.25 -4.94
C SER A 62 -1.76 4.37 -3.73
N GLY A 63 -2.43 3.22 -3.59
CA GLY A 63 -2.14 2.26 -2.54
C GLY A 63 -0.78 1.58 -2.72
N LEU A 64 -0.36 1.28 -3.95
CA LEU A 64 0.98 0.73 -4.25
C LEU A 64 2.08 1.70 -3.80
N THR A 65 1.87 2.99 -4.10
CA THR A 65 2.77 4.06 -3.68
C THR A 65 2.84 4.14 -2.16
N GLY A 66 1.70 4.05 -1.46
CA GLY A 66 1.65 4.01 0.00
C GLY A 66 2.39 2.82 0.60
N ALA A 67 2.22 1.61 0.04
CA ALA A 67 2.92 0.40 0.48
C ALA A 67 4.44 0.49 0.23
N ALA A 68 4.87 1.04 -0.91
CA ALA A 68 6.27 1.25 -1.23
C ALA A 68 6.93 2.26 -0.28
N LEU A 69 6.27 3.39 -0.03
CA LEU A 69 6.72 4.39 0.95
C LEU A 69 6.88 3.77 2.34
N SER A 70 5.95 2.91 2.75
CA SER A 70 6.04 2.20 4.02
C SER A 70 7.32 1.34 4.13
N GLY A 71 7.64 0.58 3.07
CA GLY A 71 8.87 -0.20 3.01
C GLY A 71 10.14 0.66 3.10
N VAL A 72 10.17 1.80 2.41
CA VAL A 72 11.29 2.76 2.47
C VAL A 72 11.44 3.35 3.86
N VAL A 73 10.34 3.83 4.46
CA VAL A 73 10.34 4.43 5.79
C VAL A 73 10.85 3.43 6.82
N ILE A 74 10.42 2.16 6.75
CA ILE A 74 10.83 1.19 7.74
C ILE A 74 12.29 0.80 7.56
N LYS A 75 12.76 0.63 6.32
CA LYS A 75 14.19 0.43 6.04
C LYS A 75 15.03 1.53 6.69
N MET A 76 14.60 2.78 6.55
CA MET A 76 15.26 3.94 7.18
C MET A 76 15.21 3.86 8.71
N LEU A 77 14.06 3.52 9.31
CA LEU A 77 13.93 3.36 10.76
C LEU A 77 14.82 2.24 11.32
N ARG A 78 14.98 1.13 10.60
CA ARG A 78 15.90 0.03 11.01
C ARG A 78 17.34 0.51 11.10
N GLN A 79 17.78 1.27 10.11
CA GLN A 79 19.14 1.81 10.06
C GLN A 79 19.40 2.83 11.18
N ARG A 80 18.36 3.53 11.63
CA ARG A 80 18.42 4.51 12.71
C ARG A 80 18.31 3.89 14.11
N GLY A 81 18.27 2.56 14.23
CA GLY A 81 18.18 1.87 15.51
C GLY A 81 16.86 2.07 16.25
N TYR A 82 15.80 2.50 15.55
CA TYR A 82 14.47 2.58 16.17
C TYR A 82 14.03 1.19 16.63
N ARG A 83 13.60 1.11 17.88
CA ARG A 83 12.97 -0.10 18.42
C ARG A 83 11.63 -0.29 17.73
N MET A 84 11.59 -1.21 16.77
CA MET A 84 10.33 -1.69 16.19
C MET A 84 9.73 -2.69 17.18
N PHE A 85 8.83 -2.21 18.06
CA PHE A 85 8.10 -2.95 19.11
C PHE A 85 8.92 -3.97 19.93
#